data_AF-A0A2N0W3Z0-F1
#
_entry.id   AF-A0A2N0W3Z0-F1
#
_cell.length_a   1.000
_cell.length_b   1.000
_cell.length_c   1.000
_cell.angle_alpha   90.00
_cell.angle_beta   90.00
_cell.angle_gamma   90.00
#
_symmetry.space_group_name_H-M   'P 1'
#
loop_
_entity.id
_entity.type
_entity.pdbx_description
1 polymer ?
#
loop_
_entity_poly.entity_id
_entity_poly.type
_entity_poly.pdbx_seq_one_letter_code
_entity_poly.pdbx_strand_id
1 'polypeptide(L)' 'MADEIDNAAALEELEREIALLSRSRDFLRFTGKCHYCEHPLLRGNFCDSGCRDDYELEKKQRAQRRHAA' A
#
# COMPACT_ATOMS: atom_id res chain seq x y z
N MET A 1 -1.64 21.73 32.49
CA MET A 1 -0.31 21.14 32.20
C MET A 1 -0.63 19.75 31.72
N ALA A 2 -0.29 19.40 30.48
CA ALA A 2 -0.51 18.04 29.98
C ALA A 2 0.47 17.11 30.69
N ASP A 3 -0.02 16.03 31.28
CA ASP A 3 0.83 15.01 31.89
C ASP A 3 1.31 14.00 30.84
N GLU A 4 2.05 12.98 31.27
CA GLU A 4 2.56 11.94 30.37
C GLU A 4 1.43 11.14 29.70
N ILE A 5 0.27 11.01 30.36
CA ILE A 5 -0.89 10.26 29.86
C ILE A 5 -1.58 11.07 28.76
N ASP A 6 -1.76 12.37 28.96
CA ASP A 6 -2.34 13.28 27.96
C ASP A 6 -1.50 13.29 26.67
N ASN A 7 -0.17 13.30 26.80
CA ASN A 7 0.74 13.27 25.65
C ASN A 7 0.71 11.91 24.93
N ALA A 8 0.65 10.80 25.67
CA ALA A 8 0.55 9.47 25.07
C ALA A 8 -0.76 9.31 24.28
N ALA A 9 -1.88 9.79 24.82
CA ALA A 9 -3.17 9.75 24.13
C ALA A 9 -3.18 10.60 22.86
N ALA A 10 -2.58 11.79 22.89
CA ALA A 10 -2.44 12.64 21.71
C ALA A 10 -1.55 12.02 20.62
N LEU A 11 -0.49 11.30 21.02
CA LEU A 11 0.36 10.56 20.09
C LEU A 11 -0.39 9.39 19.46
N GLU A 12 -1.12 8.59 20.23
CA GLU A 12 -1.89 7.46 19.69
C GLU A 12 -2.93 7.93 18.65
N GLU A 13 -3.66 9.01 18.96
CA GLU A 13 -4.65 9.55 18.03
C GLU A 13 -3.98 10.03 16.74
N LEU A 14 -2.88 10.76 16.85
CA LEU A 14 -2.12 11.23 15.70
C LEU A 14 -1.58 10.05 14.85
N GLU A 15 -1.02 9.02 15.47
CA GLU A 15 -0.55 7.81 14.77
C GLU A 15 -1.69 7.09 14.05
N ARG A 16 -2.86 7.00 14.68
CA ARG A 16 -4.06 6.41 14.09
C ARG A 16 -4.54 7.22 12.88
N GLU A 17 -4.61 8.54 12.99
CA GLU A 17 -4.99 9.43 11.88
C GLU A 17 -4.02 9.32 10.71
N ILE A 18 -2.71 9.31 10.98
CA ILE A 18 -1.68 9.14 9.95
C ILE A 18 -1.82 7.78 9.26
N ALA A 19 -2.08 6.70 10.00
CA ALA A 19 -2.28 5.37 9.41
C ALA A 19 -3.51 5.32 8.49
N LEU A 20 -4.60 6.00 8.87
CA LEU A 20 -5.81 6.09 8.04
C LEU A 20 -5.57 6.91 6.77
N LEU A 21 -4.88 8.05 6.87
CA LEU A 21 -4.59 8.95 5.75
C LEU A 21 -3.54 8.37 4.80
N SER A 22 -2.51 7.72 5.33
CA SER A 22 -1.41 7.11 4.57
C SER A 22 -1.82 5.80 3.88
N ARG A 23 -3.00 5.26 4.21
CA ARG A 23 -3.55 4.08 3.55
C ARG A 23 -3.78 4.35 2.06
N SER A 24 -2.79 4.00 1.26
CA SER A 24 -2.80 4.14 -0.19
C SER A 24 -3.84 3.19 -0.78
N ARG A 25 -5.00 3.72 -1.16
CA ARG A 25 -5.97 3.00 -2.00
C ARG A 25 -5.51 3.10 -3.45
N ASP A 26 -4.51 2.31 -3.79
CA ASP A 26 -4.04 2.21 -5.16
C ASP A 26 -5.07 1.42 -5.97
N PHE A 27 -6.03 2.14 -6.54
CA PHE A 27 -7.00 1.56 -7.46
C PHE A 27 -6.29 1.29 -8.80
N LEU A 28 -5.67 0.13 -8.89
CA LEU A 28 -5.16 -0.39 -10.16
C LEU A 28 -6.32 -0.42 -11.15
N ARG A 29 -6.19 0.32 -12.26
CA ARG A 29 -7.19 0.27 -13.33
C ARG A 29 -7.15 -1.10 -14.01
N PHE A 30 -8.31 -1.65 -14.31
CA PHE A 30 -8.38 -2.88 -15.11
C PHE A 30 -7.96 -2.57 -16.55
N THR A 31 -6.95 -3.27 -17.04
CA THR A 31 -6.36 -3.06 -18.37
C THR A 31 -6.70 -4.19 -19.35
N GLY A 32 -7.50 -5.17 -18.93
CA GLY A 32 -7.77 -6.39 -19.71
C GLY A 32 -6.61 -7.38 -19.72
N LYS A 33 -5.54 -7.11 -18.96
CA LYS A 33 -4.36 -7.98 -18.81
C LYS A 33 -3.88 -7.96 -17.36
N CYS A 34 -3.12 -8.98 -16.98
CA CYS A 34 -2.46 -9.03 -15.69
C CYS A 34 -1.38 -7.94 -15.59
N HIS A 35 -1.35 -7.22 -14.47
CA HIS A 35 -0.33 -6.18 -14.22
C HIS A 35 1.08 -6.71 -13.99
N TYR A 36 1.25 -8.02 -13.77
CA TYR A 36 2.56 -8.66 -13.57
C TYR A 36 3.03 -9.43 -14.81
N CYS A 37 2.28 -10.43 -15.25
CA CYS A 37 2.68 -11.32 -16.34
C CYS A 37 2.06 -10.99 -17.71
N GLU A 38 1.29 -9.90 -17.81
CA GLU A 38 0.62 -9.42 -19.04
C GLU A 38 -0.38 -10.41 -19.67
N HIS A 39 -0.70 -11.50 -18.97
CA HIS A 39 -1.66 -12.49 -19.45
C HIS A 39 -3.04 -11.85 -19.64
N PRO A 40 -3.77 -12.13 -20.74
CA PRO A 40 -5.10 -11.58 -20.97
C PRO A 40 -6.08 -12.03 -19.88
N LEU A 41 -6.79 -11.06 -19.27
CA LEU A 41 -7.77 -11.31 -18.22
C LEU A 41 -9.13 -10.79 -18.65
N LEU A 42 -10.16 -11.61 -18.40
CA LEU A 42 -11.56 -11.23 -18.62
C LEU A 42 -12.11 -10.39 -17.46
N ARG A 43 -11.53 -10.52 -16.26
CA ARG A 43 -11.91 -9.79 -15.05
C ARG A 43 -10.75 -9.70 -14.06
N GLY A 44 -10.69 -8.62 -13.30
CA GLY A 44 -9.70 -8.41 -12.24
C GLY A 44 -8.30 -8.06 -12.76
N ASN A 45 -7.40 -7.70 -11.86
CA ASN A 45 -6.13 -7.08 -12.23
C ASN A 45 -4.96 -8.07 -12.28
N PHE A 46 -5.14 -9.27 -11.73
CA PHE A 46 -4.11 -10.28 -11.59
C PHE A 46 -4.62 -11.64 -12.01
N CYS A 47 -3.71 -12.44 -12.54
CA CYS A 47 -3.99 -13.77 -13.05
C CYS A 47 -4.32 -14.76 -11.92
N ASP A 48 -3.57 -14.65 -10.83
CA ASP A 48 -3.73 -15.41 -9.60
C ASP A 48 -3.19 -14.60 -8.40
N SER A 49 -3.15 -15.21 -7.22
CA SER A 49 -2.59 -14.58 -6.01
C SER A 49 -1.09 -14.34 -6.11
N GLY A 50 -0.31 -15.26 -6.68
CA GLY A 50 1.14 -15.08 -6.88
C GLY A 50 1.45 -13.86 -7.73
N CYS A 51 0.80 -13.75 -8.90
CA CYS A 51 0.83 -12.56 -9.77
C CYS A 51 0.61 -11.24 -8.99
N ARG A 52 -0.27 -11.24 -7.98
CA ARG A 52 -0.55 -10.07 -7.14
C ARG A 52 0.55 -9.82 -6.12
N ASP A 53 0.97 -10.85 -5.39
CA ASP A 53 1.99 -10.75 -4.35
C ASP A 53 3.34 -10.28 -4.93
N ASP A 54 3.73 -10.80 -6.10
CA ASP A 54 4.94 -10.39 -6.80
C ASP A 54 4.90 -8.90 -7.19
N TYR A 55 3.75 -8.45 -7.72
CA TYR A 55 3.54 -7.05 -8.07
C TYR A 55 3.62 -6.13 -6.83
N GLU A 56 3.00 -6.53 -5.72
CA GLU A 56 3.07 -5.78 -4.45
C GLU A 56 4.51 -5.74 -3.90
N LEU A 57 5.26 -6.84 -4.01
CA LEU A 57 6.66 -6.93 -3.59
C LEU A 57 7.56 -6.01 -4.42
N GLU A 58 7.46 -6.05 -5.75
CA GLU A 58 8.20 -5.13 -6.62
C GLU A 58 7.89 -3.67 -6.32
N LYS A 59 6.61 -3.34 -6.09
CA LYS A 59 6.19 -1.98 -5.74
C LYS A 59 6.83 -1.52 -4.42
N LYS A 60 6.82 -2.37 -3.39
CA LYS A 60 7.48 -2.09 -2.09
C LYS A 60 8.98 -1.90 -2.25
N GLN A 61 9.66 -2.78 -2.99
CA GLN A 61 11.09 -2.67 -3.25
C GLN A 61 11.45 -1.38 -3.99
N ARG A 62 10.67 -0.99 -5.02
CA ARG A 62 10.86 0.28 -5.74
C ARG A 62 10.64 1.49 -4.84
N ALA A 63 9.64 1.47 -3.96
CA ALA A 63 9.40 2.53 -3.00
C ALA A 63 10.58 2.69 -2.02
N GLN A 64 11.09 1.59 -1.48
CA GLN A 64 12.25 1.60 -0.58
C GLN A 64 13.52 2.13 -1.26
N ARG A 65 13.77 1.74 -2.53
CA ARG A 65 14.92 2.23 -3.31
C ARG A 65 14.85 3.75 -3.57
N ARG A 66 13.65 4.35 -3.67
CA ARG A 66 13.46 5.80 -3.83
C ARG A 66 13.77 6.61 -2.56
N HIS A 67 13.77 5.98 -1.39
CA HIS A 67 14.10 6.65 -0.12
C HIS A 67 15.57 6.48 0.31
N ALA A 68 16.36 5.70 -0.44
CA ALA A 68 17.77 5.41 -0.14
C ALA A 68 18.76 6.21 -1.01
N ALA A 69 18.29 7.14 -1.83
CA ALA A 69 19.07 8.03 -2.69
C ALA A 69 18.70 9.49 -2.39
#